data_AF-A0A661PHF6-F1
#
_entry.id   AF-A0A661PHF6-F1
#
_cell.length_a   1.000
_cell.length_b   1.000
_cell.length_c   1.000
_cell.angle_alpha   90.00
_cell.angle_beta   90.00
_cell.angle_gamma   90.00
#
_symmetry.space_group_name_H-M   'P 1'
#
loop_
_entity.id
_entity.type
_entity.pdbx_description
1 polymer ?
#
loop_
_entity_poly.entity_id
_entity_poly.type
_entity_poly.pdbx_seq_one_letter_code
_entity_poly.pdbx_strand_id
1 'polypeptide(L)'
;RIEMGDLEQVSGVISKVDAYLNLALEWLAGQDVAAAKECLTDCYCEDLFRLGYSLTLRLQRRAAVVGKTSVAPYLDHNARACVSALNQNPPLFFEGVADPTRGGTRLFASLEEIHSVDQWLARIETQRELFEDALQFMLPEPADLDLSGCQPDQADEVTLVEFFLTSLANKLLGREFQPLPIAEEELAGLHGMVSQSGVLHPRLREETVKWLNSMVSGGGDFAGYCLDIWEEEFCSVGFEDIDPRFVGGLIIRLETYEPIT
;
A
#
# COMPACT_ATOMS: atom_id res chain seq x y z
N ARG A 1 -15.88 -30.92 5.98
CA ARG A 1 -16.01 -32.13 6.82
C ARG A 1 -14.59 -32.50 7.20
N ILE A 2 -14.24 -32.45 8.49
CA ILE A 2 -12.87 -32.74 8.95
C ILE A 2 -12.76 -34.26 9.08
N GLU A 3 -11.71 -34.83 8.51
CA GLU A 3 -11.37 -36.23 8.76
C GLU A 3 -10.59 -36.31 10.07
N MET A 4 -11.24 -36.80 11.14
CA MET A 4 -10.64 -36.86 12.48
C MET A 4 -9.40 -37.78 12.58
N GLY A 5 -9.11 -38.56 11.54
CA GLY A 5 -7.89 -39.37 11.43
C GLY A 5 -6.70 -38.61 10.83
N ASP A 6 -6.91 -37.41 10.29
CA ASP A 6 -5.86 -36.55 9.75
C ASP A 6 -5.43 -35.54 10.83
N LEU A 7 -4.26 -35.80 11.42
CA LEU A 7 -3.69 -34.99 12.49
C LEU A 7 -3.39 -33.56 12.06
N GLU A 8 -3.08 -33.31 10.78
CA GLU A 8 -2.81 -31.95 10.28
C GLU A 8 -4.10 -31.12 10.22
N GLN A 9 -5.20 -31.72 9.73
CA GLN A 9 -6.50 -31.04 9.71
C GLN A 9 -7.03 -30.74 11.11
N VAL A 10 -6.85 -31.67 12.05
CA VAL A 10 -7.24 -31.46 13.45
C VAL A 10 -6.39 -30.37 14.10
N SER A 11 -5.07 -30.40 13.89
CA SER A 11 -4.16 -29.37 14.40
C SER A 11 -4.53 -27.98 13.87
N GLY A 12 -4.81 -27.85 12.57
CA GLY A 12 -5.19 -26.57 11.97
C GLY A 12 -6.47 -25.98 12.56
N VAL A 13 -7.44 -26.82 12.89
CA VAL A 13 -8.70 -26.38 13.52
C VAL A 13 -8.46 -25.92 14.96
N ILE A 14 -7.64 -26.64 15.73
CA ILE A 14 -7.28 -26.25 17.10
C ILE A 14 -6.53 -24.92 17.09
N SER A 15 -5.53 -24.76 16.22
CA SER A 15 -4.78 -23.51 16.08
C SER A 15 -5.69 -22.32 15.73
N LYS A 16 -6.72 -22.54 14.90
CA LYS A 16 -7.70 -21.50 14.56
C LYS A 16 -8.58 -21.11 15.75
N VAL A 17 -9.05 -22.07 16.53
CA VAL A 17 -9.83 -21.82 17.74
C VAL A 17 -8.98 -21.06 18.75
N ASP A 18 -7.76 -21.52 19.00
CA ASP A 18 -6.81 -20.90 19.93
C ASP A 18 -6.50 -19.45 19.53
N ALA A 19 -6.21 -19.19 18.26
CA ALA A 19 -5.96 -17.84 17.75
C ALA A 19 -7.12 -16.87 18.06
N TYR A 20 -8.37 -17.26 17.78
CA TYR A 20 -9.50 -16.36 18.03
C TYR A 20 -9.85 -16.22 19.51
N LEU A 21 -9.66 -17.27 20.32
CA LEU A 21 -9.82 -17.16 21.76
C LEU A 21 -8.78 -16.19 22.34
N ASN A 22 -7.51 -16.29 21.91
CA ASN A 22 -6.45 -15.39 22.35
C ASN A 22 -6.77 -13.93 21.99
N LEU A 23 -7.20 -13.65 20.75
CA LEU A 23 -7.63 -12.30 20.36
C LEU A 23 -8.79 -11.77 21.23
N ALA A 24 -9.78 -12.60 21.54
CA ALA A 24 -10.91 -12.20 22.36
C ALA A 24 -10.51 -11.91 23.81
N LEU A 25 -9.63 -12.74 24.37
CA LEU A 25 -9.12 -12.56 25.73
C LEU A 25 -8.23 -11.31 25.84
N GLU A 26 -7.33 -11.09 24.87
CA GLU A 26 -6.56 -9.85 24.81
C GLU A 26 -7.48 -8.61 24.70
N TRP A 27 -8.61 -8.73 23.99
CA TRP A 27 -9.57 -7.63 23.87
C TRP A 27 -10.28 -7.31 25.18
N LEU A 28 -10.65 -8.33 25.95
CA LEU A 28 -11.40 -8.17 27.19
C LEU A 28 -10.51 -7.82 28.38
N ALA A 29 -9.31 -8.41 28.45
CA ALA A 29 -8.44 -8.37 29.61
C ALA A 29 -7.08 -7.68 29.36
N GLY A 30 -6.76 -7.33 28.11
CA GLY A 30 -5.44 -6.82 27.76
C GLY A 30 -4.35 -7.84 28.07
N GLN A 31 -3.30 -7.40 28.77
CA GLN A 31 -2.17 -8.24 29.20
C GLN A 31 -2.37 -8.84 30.60
N ASP A 32 -3.53 -8.68 31.23
CA ASP A 32 -3.83 -9.22 32.57
C ASP A 32 -4.29 -10.69 32.48
N VAL A 33 -3.36 -11.60 32.80
CA VAL A 33 -3.61 -13.05 32.78
C VAL A 33 -4.68 -13.48 33.79
N ALA A 34 -4.80 -12.80 34.94
CA ALA A 34 -5.79 -13.16 35.94
C ALA A 34 -7.20 -12.81 35.45
N ALA A 35 -7.35 -11.61 34.88
CA ALA A 35 -8.60 -11.19 34.25
C ALA A 35 -8.95 -12.05 33.03
N ALA A 36 -7.98 -12.43 32.18
CA ALA A 36 -8.22 -13.31 31.05
C ALA A 36 -8.74 -14.69 31.50
N LYS A 37 -8.21 -15.23 32.61
CA LYS A 37 -8.68 -16.49 33.18
C LYS A 37 -10.11 -16.40 33.73
N GLU A 38 -10.46 -15.27 34.35
CA GLU A 38 -11.83 -14.99 34.79
C GLU A 38 -12.78 -14.94 33.58
N CYS A 39 -12.43 -14.19 32.53
CA CYS A 39 -13.21 -14.16 31.28
C CYS A 39 -13.40 -15.54 30.66
N LEU A 40 -12.36 -16.39 30.63
CA LEU A 40 -12.47 -17.76 30.11
C LEU A 40 -13.39 -18.66 30.96
N THR A 41 -13.48 -18.39 32.27
CA THR A 41 -14.34 -19.15 33.18
C THR A 41 -15.79 -18.70 33.10
N ASP A 42 -16.01 -17.39 32.94
CA ASP A 42 -17.33 -16.76 33.05
C ASP A 42 -18.05 -16.62 31.70
N CYS A 43 -17.33 -16.72 30.57
CA CYS A 43 -17.88 -16.62 29.23
C CYS A 43 -17.95 -17.98 28.53
N TYR A 44 -18.94 -18.16 27.65
CA TYR A 44 -18.98 -19.32 26.77
C TYR A 44 -17.86 -19.24 25.72
N CYS A 45 -17.13 -20.33 25.50
CA CYS A 45 -16.06 -20.38 24.49
C CYS A 45 -16.55 -20.03 23.08
N GLU A 46 -17.81 -20.32 22.76
CA GLU A 46 -18.43 -19.91 21.49
C GLU A 46 -18.51 -18.38 21.35
N ASP A 47 -18.87 -17.66 22.42
CA ASP A 47 -18.98 -16.21 22.40
C ASP A 47 -17.60 -15.56 22.27
N LEU A 48 -16.59 -16.09 22.98
CA LEU A 48 -15.19 -15.65 22.84
C LEU A 48 -14.68 -15.89 21.41
N PHE A 49 -14.91 -17.08 20.85
CA PHE A 49 -14.52 -17.39 19.48
C PHE A 49 -15.18 -16.42 18.49
N ARG A 50 -16.48 -16.15 18.64
CA ARG A 50 -17.21 -15.19 17.79
C ARG A 50 -16.65 -13.78 17.91
N LEU A 51 -16.31 -13.34 19.12
CA LEU A 51 -15.69 -12.05 19.36
C LEU A 51 -14.35 -11.94 18.63
N GLY A 52 -13.43 -12.87 18.85
CA GLY A 52 -12.11 -12.86 18.19
C GLY A 52 -12.21 -12.95 16.67
N TYR A 53 -13.07 -13.82 16.15
CA TYR A 53 -13.33 -13.91 14.72
C TYR A 53 -13.88 -12.59 14.15
N SER A 54 -14.79 -11.91 14.86
CA SER A 54 -15.40 -10.66 14.40
C SER A 54 -14.39 -9.53 14.19
N LEU A 55 -13.30 -9.51 14.97
CA LEU A 55 -12.20 -8.55 14.80
C LEU A 55 -11.52 -8.74 13.44
N THR A 56 -11.20 -9.97 13.08
CA THR A 56 -10.60 -10.30 11.77
C THR A 56 -11.58 -10.06 10.62
N LEU A 57 -12.86 -10.34 10.83
CA LEU A 57 -13.91 -10.15 9.83
C LEU A 57 -14.13 -8.66 9.50
N ARG A 58 -13.94 -7.76 10.46
CA ARG A 58 -13.99 -6.31 10.23
C ARG A 58 -12.91 -5.88 9.22
N LEU A 59 -11.68 -6.36 9.40
CA LEU A 59 -10.56 -6.08 8.50
C LEU A 59 -10.81 -6.65 7.10
N GLN A 60 -11.31 -7.90 7.02
CA GLN A 60 -11.69 -8.52 5.75
C GLN A 60 -12.73 -7.70 4.98
N ARG A 61 -13.76 -7.17 5.65
CA ARG A 61 -14.79 -6.34 4.99
C ARG A 61 -14.20 -5.08 4.40
N ARG A 62 -13.31 -4.40 5.12
CA ARG A 62 -12.59 -3.21 4.63
C ARG A 62 -11.71 -3.55 3.42
N ALA A 63 -10.91 -4.61 3.52
CA ALA A 63 -10.07 -5.11 2.42
C ALA A 63 -10.90 -5.52 1.18
N ALA A 64 -12.10 -6.08 1.36
CA ALA A 64 -12.99 -6.44 0.28
C ALA A 64 -13.61 -5.22 -0.43
N VAL A 65 -13.76 -4.09 0.27
CA VAL A 65 -14.17 -2.81 -0.35
C VAL A 65 -13.00 -2.26 -1.16
N VAL A 66 -11.81 -2.16 -0.55
CA VAL A 66 -10.58 -1.72 -1.24
C VAL A 66 -10.28 -2.57 -2.47
N GLY A 67 -10.44 -3.89 -2.41
CA GLY A 67 -10.18 -4.77 -3.55
C GLY A 67 -11.12 -4.59 -4.75
N LYS A 68 -12.13 -3.72 -4.67
CA LYS A 68 -13.11 -3.44 -5.74
C LYS A 68 -13.03 -2.02 -6.28
N THR A 69 -12.07 -1.23 -5.81
CA THR A 69 -11.89 0.16 -6.21
C THR A 69 -10.93 0.25 -7.39
N SER A 70 -10.92 1.41 -8.07
CA SER A 70 -10.01 1.67 -9.19
C SER A 70 -8.54 1.73 -8.78
N VAL A 71 -8.24 1.99 -7.50
CA VAL A 71 -6.87 1.97 -6.97
C VAL A 71 -6.30 0.58 -6.78
N ALA A 72 -7.14 -0.46 -6.66
CA ALA A 72 -6.72 -1.80 -6.26
C ALA A 72 -5.61 -2.41 -7.13
N PRO A 73 -5.63 -2.28 -8.49
CA PRO A 73 -4.58 -2.81 -9.34
C PRO A 73 -3.22 -2.12 -9.12
N TYR A 74 -3.23 -0.86 -8.70
CA TYR A 74 -2.07 0.03 -8.61
C TYR A 74 -1.52 0.18 -7.20
N LEU A 75 -2.04 -0.58 -6.23
CA LEU A 75 -1.42 -0.69 -4.92
C LEU A 75 -0.02 -1.29 -5.05
N ASP A 76 0.90 -0.88 -4.18
CA ASP A 76 2.23 -1.50 -4.11
C ASP A 76 2.14 -2.99 -3.75
N HIS A 77 3.24 -3.71 -3.92
CA HIS A 77 3.29 -5.16 -3.69
C HIS A 77 2.80 -5.56 -2.28
N ASN A 78 3.23 -4.86 -1.23
CA ASN A 78 2.91 -5.20 0.15
C ASN A 78 1.44 -4.87 0.48
N ALA A 79 0.93 -3.76 -0.03
CA ALA A 79 -0.48 -3.40 0.08
C ALA A 79 -1.38 -4.42 -0.64
N ARG A 80 -1.02 -4.84 -1.87
CA ARG A 80 -1.74 -5.91 -2.61
C ARG A 80 -1.71 -7.23 -1.84
N ALA A 81 -0.55 -7.63 -1.33
CA ALA A 81 -0.40 -8.86 -0.54
C ALA A 81 -1.24 -8.84 0.75
N CYS A 82 -1.25 -7.71 1.46
CA CYS A 82 -2.07 -7.51 2.65
C CYS A 82 -3.58 -7.65 2.34
N VAL A 83 -4.07 -6.94 1.31
CA VAL A 83 -5.48 -7.03 0.88
C VAL A 83 -5.84 -8.44 0.45
N SER A 84 -4.95 -9.14 -0.28
CA SER A 84 -5.16 -10.54 -0.68
C SER A 84 -5.25 -11.47 0.53
N ALA A 85 -4.34 -11.35 1.51
CA ALA A 85 -4.31 -12.16 2.72
C ALA A 85 -5.61 -12.01 3.55
N LEU A 86 -6.11 -10.79 3.68
CA LEU A 86 -7.36 -10.50 4.38
C LEU A 86 -8.60 -11.06 3.69
N ASN A 87 -8.57 -11.12 2.35
CA ASN A 87 -9.68 -11.67 1.55
C ASN A 87 -9.71 -13.21 1.51
N GLN A 88 -8.75 -13.90 2.14
CA GLN A 88 -8.78 -15.35 2.32
C GLN A 88 -9.86 -15.80 3.31
N ASN A 89 -10.16 -17.12 3.32
CA ASN A 89 -11.06 -17.72 4.30
C ASN A 89 -10.35 -18.85 5.08
N PRO A 90 -9.97 -18.65 6.36
CA PRO A 90 -10.17 -17.43 7.16
C PRO A 90 -9.30 -16.24 6.72
N PRO A 91 -9.61 -15.00 7.15
CA PRO A 91 -8.73 -13.85 6.97
C PRO A 91 -7.37 -14.12 7.61
N LEU A 92 -6.30 -13.81 6.88
CA LEU A 92 -4.92 -14.02 7.33
C LEU A 92 -4.19 -12.69 7.54
N PHE A 93 -3.27 -12.70 8.50
CA PHE A 93 -2.27 -11.66 8.70
C PHE A 93 -1.16 -11.84 7.65
N PHE A 94 -0.79 -10.75 6.97
CA PHE A 94 0.38 -10.68 6.11
C PHE A 94 1.58 -10.18 6.90
N GLU A 95 2.65 -10.97 6.96
CA GLU A 95 3.80 -10.65 7.82
C GLU A 95 4.54 -9.37 7.40
N GLY A 96 4.41 -8.98 6.12
CA GLY A 96 4.96 -7.74 5.58
C GLY A 96 4.44 -6.46 6.23
N VAL A 97 3.29 -6.52 6.93
CA VAL A 97 2.77 -5.38 7.71
C VAL A 97 3.65 -5.07 8.91
N ALA A 98 4.27 -6.08 9.52
CA ALA A 98 5.19 -5.91 10.65
C ALA A 98 6.64 -5.70 10.19
N ASP A 99 7.04 -6.36 9.11
CA ASP A 99 8.40 -6.30 8.55
C ASP A 99 8.32 -6.34 7.02
N PRO A 100 8.52 -5.20 6.31
CA PRO A 100 8.36 -5.12 4.85
C PRO A 100 9.21 -6.11 4.03
N THR A 101 10.23 -6.71 4.64
CA THR A 101 11.12 -7.69 3.99
C THR A 101 10.59 -9.14 4.09
N ARG A 102 9.57 -9.38 4.92
CA ARG A 102 8.98 -10.71 5.11
C ARG A 102 7.81 -10.91 4.18
N GLY A 103 7.90 -11.98 3.39
CA GLY A 103 6.75 -12.58 2.74
C GLY A 103 6.08 -13.62 3.65
N GLY A 104 4.82 -13.94 3.36
CA GLY A 104 4.10 -15.02 4.03
C GLY A 104 2.82 -14.57 4.71
N THR A 105 1.96 -15.53 4.99
CA THR A 105 0.67 -15.30 5.63
C THR A 105 0.41 -16.33 6.72
N ARG A 106 -0.26 -15.91 7.79
CA ARG A 106 -0.65 -16.78 8.91
C ARG A 106 -1.89 -16.25 9.61
N LEU A 107 -2.39 -16.99 10.59
CA LEU A 107 -3.44 -16.46 11.46
C LEU A 107 -2.90 -15.29 12.30
N PHE A 108 -3.81 -14.38 12.63
CA PHE A 108 -3.55 -13.32 13.61
C PHE A 108 -3.25 -13.94 14.97
N ALA A 109 -2.17 -13.49 15.60
CA ALA A 109 -1.69 -13.96 16.88
C ALA A 109 -1.99 -12.99 18.03
N SER A 110 -2.16 -11.69 17.75
CA SER A 110 -2.37 -10.67 18.77
C SER A 110 -3.25 -9.51 18.30
N LEU A 111 -3.74 -8.73 19.26
CA LEU A 111 -4.42 -7.47 18.97
C LEU A 111 -3.49 -6.42 18.38
N GLU A 112 -2.19 -6.45 18.69
CA GLU A 112 -1.23 -5.53 18.07
C GLU A 112 -1.25 -5.69 16.55
N GLU A 113 -1.24 -6.93 16.06
CA GLU A 113 -1.34 -7.22 14.62
C GLU A 113 -2.66 -6.72 14.02
N ILE A 114 -3.77 -6.84 14.76
CA ILE A 114 -5.06 -6.27 14.34
C ILE A 114 -4.94 -4.75 14.19
N HIS A 115 -4.34 -4.05 15.15
CA HIS A 115 -4.16 -2.60 15.09
C HIS A 115 -3.19 -2.18 13.98
N SER A 116 -2.10 -2.90 13.76
CA SER A 116 -1.16 -2.63 12.66
C SER A 116 -1.84 -2.75 11.31
N VAL A 117 -2.65 -3.80 11.09
CA VAL A 117 -3.42 -3.95 9.85
C VAL A 117 -4.51 -2.88 9.74
N ASP A 118 -5.15 -2.49 10.85
CA ASP A 118 -6.17 -1.44 10.86
C ASP A 118 -5.61 -0.09 10.40
N GLN A 119 -4.41 0.27 10.88
CA GLN A 119 -3.65 1.45 10.45
C GLN A 119 -3.18 1.33 8.98
N TRP A 120 -2.70 0.16 8.59
CA TRP A 120 -2.26 -0.10 7.22
C TRP A 120 -3.41 0.07 6.21
N LEU A 121 -4.57 -0.52 6.50
CA LEU A 121 -5.78 -0.34 5.69
C LEU A 121 -6.24 1.12 5.69
N ALA A 122 -6.14 1.84 6.80
CA ALA A 122 -6.50 3.26 6.84
C ALA A 122 -5.63 4.08 5.87
N ARG A 123 -4.31 3.79 5.79
CA ARG A 123 -3.43 4.43 4.80
C ARG A 123 -3.83 4.11 3.36
N ILE A 124 -4.25 2.88 3.07
CA ILE A 124 -4.73 2.49 1.74
C ILE A 124 -6.06 3.19 1.42
N GLU A 125 -6.96 3.29 2.39
CA GLU A 125 -8.24 4.01 2.24
C GLU A 125 -8.04 5.51 2.01
N THR A 126 -7.06 6.15 2.67
CA THR A 126 -6.65 7.52 2.38
C THR A 126 -6.13 7.67 0.94
N GLN A 127 -5.34 6.71 0.45
CA GLN A 127 -4.91 6.71 -0.96
C GLN A 127 -6.10 6.56 -1.91
N ARG A 128 -7.05 5.66 -1.60
CA ARG A 128 -8.31 5.56 -2.37
C ARG A 128 -9.04 6.90 -2.43
N GLU A 129 -9.26 7.56 -1.30
CA GLU A 129 -9.93 8.87 -1.24
C GLU A 129 -9.17 9.94 -2.05
N LEU A 130 -7.84 9.95 -1.98
CA LEU A 130 -7.05 10.86 -2.80
C LEU A 130 -7.32 10.64 -4.29
N PHE A 131 -7.18 9.41 -4.79
CA PHE A 131 -7.23 9.14 -6.23
C PHE A 131 -8.64 9.07 -6.82
N GLU A 132 -9.64 8.62 -6.07
CA GLU A 132 -11.01 8.49 -6.57
C GLU A 132 -11.85 9.74 -6.33
N ASP A 133 -11.61 10.45 -5.22
CA ASP A 133 -12.52 11.49 -4.74
C ASP A 133 -11.92 12.91 -4.81
N ALA A 134 -10.59 13.06 -4.63
CA ALA A 134 -9.95 14.38 -4.50
C ALA A 134 -9.11 14.83 -5.70
N LEU A 135 -8.29 13.94 -6.26
CA LEU A 135 -7.47 14.22 -7.42
C LEU A 135 -8.36 14.29 -8.68
N GLN A 136 -8.10 15.26 -9.54
CA GLN A 136 -8.95 15.58 -10.68
C GLN A 136 -8.56 14.82 -11.96
N PHE A 137 -8.14 13.57 -11.82
CA PHE A 137 -7.90 12.65 -12.93
C PHE A 137 -8.45 11.26 -12.62
N MET A 138 -8.75 10.50 -13.66
CA MET A 138 -9.24 9.13 -13.53
C MET A 138 -8.08 8.15 -13.68
N LEU A 139 -8.02 7.15 -12.80
CA LEU A 139 -7.13 6.02 -13.01
C LEU A 139 -7.67 5.17 -14.17
N PRO A 140 -6.83 4.83 -15.17
CA PRO A 140 -7.24 3.93 -16.24
C PRO A 140 -7.43 2.51 -15.72
N GLU A 141 -8.10 1.66 -16.49
CA GLU A 141 -8.00 0.22 -16.28
C GLU A 141 -6.59 -0.24 -16.73
N PRO A 142 -5.96 -1.23 -16.07
CA PRO A 142 -4.62 -1.69 -16.45
C PRO A 142 -4.48 -2.11 -17.92
N ALA A 143 -5.56 -2.63 -18.52
CA ALA A 143 -5.58 -3.04 -19.93
C ALA A 143 -5.62 -1.85 -20.92
N ASP A 144 -6.03 -0.67 -20.46
CA ASP A 144 -6.17 0.54 -21.27
C ASP A 144 -4.98 1.51 -21.09
N LEU A 145 -4.03 1.17 -20.21
CA LEU A 145 -2.85 1.98 -19.94
C LEU A 145 -1.82 1.80 -21.07
N ASP A 146 -1.68 2.81 -21.93
CA ASP A 146 -0.67 2.82 -23.00
C ASP A 146 0.72 3.18 -22.46
N LEU A 147 1.54 2.15 -22.24
CA LEU A 147 2.96 2.26 -21.85
C LEU A 147 3.91 2.01 -23.03
N SER A 148 3.42 2.08 -24.27
CA SER A 148 4.25 1.83 -25.45
C SER A 148 5.41 2.83 -25.52
N GLY A 149 6.63 2.29 -25.46
CA GLY A 149 7.86 3.09 -25.43
C GLY A 149 8.08 3.84 -24.13
N CYS A 150 7.46 3.41 -23.02
CA CYS A 150 7.65 3.99 -21.70
C CYS A 150 8.49 3.09 -20.79
N GLN A 151 9.06 3.67 -19.73
CA GLN A 151 9.53 2.97 -18.54
C GLN A 151 8.72 3.49 -17.33
N PRO A 152 8.15 2.61 -16.47
CA PRO A 152 7.98 1.17 -16.70
C PRO A 152 7.12 0.88 -17.96
N ASP A 153 7.33 -0.29 -18.56
CA ASP A 153 6.63 -0.71 -19.78
C ASP A 153 5.48 -1.69 -19.53
N GLN A 154 5.34 -2.18 -18.29
CA GLN A 154 4.25 -3.06 -17.85
C GLN A 154 3.32 -2.36 -16.84
N ALA A 155 2.02 -2.60 -16.97
CA ALA A 155 1.02 -1.99 -16.10
C ALA A 155 1.06 -2.48 -14.64
N ASP A 156 1.62 -3.65 -14.36
CA ASP A 156 1.74 -4.21 -13.01
C ASP A 156 2.94 -3.67 -12.22
N GLU A 157 3.88 -3.04 -12.92
CA GLU A 157 4.99 -2.25 -12.38
C GLU A 157 4.59 -0.80 -12.04
N VAL A 158 3.48 -0.30 -12.61
CA VAL A 158 2.94 1.03 -12.29
C VAL A 158 2.14 0.96 -10.99
N THR A 159 2.46 1.86 -10.05
CA THR A 159 1.72 2.04 -8.80
C THR A 159 1.10 3.43 -8.70
N LEU A 160 0.35 3.67 -7.63
CA LEU A 160 -0.15 5.01 -7.29
C LEU A 160 0.98 6.05 -7.17
N VAL A 161 2.20 5.63 -6.80
CA VAL A 161 3.36 6.52 -6.75
C VAL A 161 3.65 7.09 -8.13
N GLU A 162 3.78 6.22 -9.14
CA GLU A 162 4.07 6.62 -10.52
C GLU A 162 2.99 7.57 -11.05
N PHE A 163 1.70 7.28 -10.80
CA PHE A 163 0.61 8.19 -11.19
C PHE A 163 0.74 9.56 -10.51
N PHE A 164 0.99 9.60 -9.20
CA PHE A 164 1.05 10.85 -8.46
C PHE A 164 2.26 11.70 -8.87
N LEU A 165 3.45 11.11 -8.85
CA LEU A 165 4.69 11.82 -9.14
C LEU A 165 4.79 12.23 -10.62
N THR A 166 4.31 11.40 -11.56
CA THR A 166 4.18 11.81 -12.97
C THR A 166 3.23 12.99 -13.13
N SER A 167 2.10 13.00 -12.41
CA SER A 167 1.16 14.13 -12.41
C SER A 167 1.77 15.41 -11.81
N LEU A 168 2.54 15.24 -10.73
CA LEU A 168 3.27 16.35 -10.09
C LEU A 168 4.34 16.91 -11.02
N ALA A 169 5.10 16.05 -11.70
CA ALA A 169 6.09 16.44 -12.70
C ALA A 169 5.45 17.25 -13.83
N ASN A 170 4.33 16.78 -14.39
CA ASN A 170 3.59 17.54 -15.41
C ASN A 170 3.17 18.92 -14.93
N LYS A 171 2.64 19.03 -13.70
CA LYS A 171 2.28 20.33 -13.10
C LYS A 171 3.48 21.25 -12.93
N LEU A 172 4.63 20.72 -12.52
CA LEU A 172 5.87 21.49 -12.38
C LEU A 172 6.38 21.98 -13.73
N LEU A 173 6.27 21.16 -14.78
CA LEU A 173 6.57 21.53 -16.17
C LEU A 173 5.51 22.47 -16.79
N GLY A 174 4.53 22.94 -16.01
CA GLY A 174 3.52 23.91 -16.44
C GLY A 174 2.33 23.30 -17.18
N ARG A 175 2.14 21.98 -17.12
CA ARG A 175 1.02 21.25 -17.73
C ARG A 175 -0.09 21.01 -16.70
N GLU A 176 -1.19 20.40 -17.15
CA GLU A 176 -2.23 19.93 -16.24
C GLU A 176 -1.71 18.83 -15.31
N PHE A 177 -2.32 18.71 -14.13
CA PHE A 177 -2.02 17.63 -13.17
C PHE A 177 -2.64 16.32 -13.67
N GLN A 178 -1.95 15.69 -14.61
CA GLN A 178 -2.35 14.44 -15.28
C GLN A 178 -1.14 13.50 -15.34
N PRO A 179 -1.33 12.18 -15.21
CA PRO A 179 -0.24 11.20 -15.23
C PRO A 179 0.21 10.87 -16.65
N LEU A 180 0.49 11.90 -17.46
CA LEU A 180 0.97 11.72 -18.82
C LEU A 180 2.47 11.43 -18.81
N PRO A 181 2.96 10.44 -19.58
CA PRO A 181 4.38 10.12 -19.60
C PRO A 181 5.27 11.35 -19.88
N ILE A 182 6.35 11.49 -19.12
CA ILE A 182 7.34 12.56 -19.28
C ILE A 182 8.33 12.15 -20.36
N ALA A 183 8.65 13.02 -21.32
CA ALA A 183 9.69 12.69 -22.31
C ALA A 183 11.07 12.69 -21.64
N GLU A 184 11.95 11.76 -22.02
CA GLU A 184 13.28 11.63 -21.41
C GLU A 184 14.11 12.93 -21.48
N GLU A 185 13.98 13.68 -22.57
CA GLU A 185 14.64 14.97 -22.81
C GLU A 185 14.22 16.05 -21.79
N GLU A 186 13.09 15.88 -21.12
CA GLU A 186 12.59 16.82 -20.09
C GLU A 186 13.13 16.52 -18.69
N LEU A 187 13.73 15.35 -18.47
CA LEU A 187 14.16 14.91 -17.14
C LEU A 187 15.21 15.84 -16.53
N ALA A 188 16.17 16.31 -17.33
CA ALA A 188 17.18 17.26 -16.83
C ALA A 188 16.55 18.58 -16.37
N GLY A 189 15.55 19.07 -17.11
CA GLY A 189 14.78 20.26 -16.75
C GLY A 189 14.00 20.05 -15.46
N LEU A 190 13.26 18.95 -15.37
CA LEU A 190 12.50 18.56 -14.18
C LEU A 190 13.42 18.42 -12.96
N HIS A 191 14.55 17.73 -13.11
CA HIS A 191 15.55 17.54 -12.05
C HIS A 191 16.02 18.90 -11.50
N GLY A 192 16.32 19.86 -12.38
CA GLY A 192 16.69 21.23 -11.96
C GLY A 192 15.60 22.00 -11.21
N MET A 193 14.33 21.60 -11.34
CA MET A 193 13.20 22.19 -10.61
C MET A 193 12.96 21.52 -9.25
N VAL A 194 13.18 20.21 -9.15
CA VAL A 194 12.86 19.43 -7.95
C VAL A 194 14.06 19.20 -7.04
N SER A 195 15.28 19.25 -7.55
CA SER A 195 16.52 18.99 -6.80
C SER A 195 17.26 20.28 -6.46
N GLN A 196 17.78 20.35 -5.24
CA GLN A 196 18.67 21.40 -4.76
C GLN A 196 19.87 20.75 -4.08
N SER A 197 21.06 20.83 -4.70
CA SER A 197 22.30 20.26 -4.14
C SER A 197 22.24 18.75 -3.87
N GLY A 198 21.55 17.99 -4.73
CA GLY A 198 21.48 16.53 -4.62
C GLY A 198 20.41 16.00 -3.65
N VAL A 199 19.53 16.88 -3.17
CA VAL A 199 18.38 16.53 -2.32
C VAL A 199 17.12 17.18 -2.86
N LEU A 200 15.95 16.65 -2.47
CA LEU A 200 14.68 17.24 -2.88
C LEU A 200 14.53 18.66 -2.33
N HIS A 201 14.05 19.58 -3.15
CA HIS A 201 13.85 20.98 -2.79
C HIS A 201 12.90 21.10 -1.58
N PRO A 202 13.35 21.60 -0.40
CA PRO A 202 12.57 21.51 0.84
C PRO A 202 11.19 22.17 0.75
N ARG A 203 11.10 23.28 0.03
CA ARG A 203 9.84 23.99 -0.20
C ARG A 203 8.84 23.17 -1.02
N LEU A 204 9.30 22.42 -2.02
CA LEU A 204 8.45 21.56 -2.83
C LEU A 204 7.84 20.45 -1.95
N ARG A 205 8.65 19.88 -1.05
CA ARG A 205 8.19 18.90 -0.07
C ARG A 205 7.13 19.48 0.86
N GLU A 206 7.41 20.61 1.48
CA GLU A 206 6.47 21.26 2.41
C GLU A 206 5.13 21.61 1.72
N GLU A 207 5.19 22.25 0.55
CA GLU A 207 3.99 22.66 -0.20
C GLU A 207 3.17 21.46 -0.66
N THR A 208 3.81 20.39 -1.15
CA THR A 208 3.15 19.18 -1.62
C THR A 208 2.49 18.40 -0.49
N VAL A 209 3.20 18.19 0.62
CA VAL A 209 2.67 17.51 1.82
C VAL A 209 1.46 18.29 2.39
N LYS A 210 1.59 19.61 2.51
CA LYS A 210 0.50 20.46 3.00
C LYS A 210 -0.70 20.45 2.06
N TRP A 211 -0.46 20.45 0.75
CA TRP A 211 -1.52 20.39 -0.25
C TRP A 211 -2.32 19.09 -0.14
N LEU A 212 -1.67 17.91 -0.14
CA LEU A 212 -2.38 16.63 -0.06
C LEU A 212 -3.13 16.48 1.27
N ASN A 213 -2.50 16.88 2.38
CA ASN A 213 -3.16 16.83 3.68
C ASN A 213 -4.36 17.79 3.81
N SER A 214 -4.41 18.84 2.99
CA SER A 214 -5.56 19.75 2.93
C SER A 214 -6.73 19.20 2.11
N MET A 215 -6.47 18.26 1.20
CA MET A 215 -7.50 17.59 0.40
C MET A 215 -8.12 16.42 1.16
N VAL A 216 -7.27 15.55 1.71
CA VAL A 216 -7.66 14.36 2.49
C VAL A 216 -6.77 14.30 3.73
N SER A 217 -7.38 14.14 4.90
CA SER A 217 -6.63 14.02 6.15
C SER A 217 -5.73 12.78 6.10
N GLY A 218 -4.44 12.94 6.42
CA GLY A 218 -3.45 11.87 6.30
C GLY A 218 -2.83 11.76 4.89
N GLY A 219 -3.35 12.49 3.89
CA GLY A 219 -2.79 12.49 2.54
C GLY A 219 -1.35 13.01 2.46
N GLY A 220 -0.94 13.82 3.46
CA GLY A 220 0.44 14.29 3.58
C GLY A 220 1.46 13.16 3.77
N ASP A 221 1.09 12.06 4.43
CA ASP A 221 1.98 10.92 4.66
C ASP A 221 2.27 10.18 3.34
N PHE A 222 1.24 10.04 2.48
CA PHE A 222 1.42 9.50 1.13
C PHE A 222 2.31 10.42 0.27
N ALA A 223 2.09 11.73 0.35
CA ALA A 223 2.92 12.71 -0.34
C ALA A 223 4.39 12.63 0.10
N GLY A 224 4.63 12.53 1.41
CA GLY A 224 5.96 12.37 1.99
C GLY A 224 6.66 11.13 1.44
N TYR A 225 5.98 9.98 1.48
CA TYR A 225 6.49 8.72 0.94
C TYR A 225 6.86 8.81 -0.55
N CYS A 226 5.97 9.38 -1.39
CA CYS A 226 6.25 9.55 -2.81
C CYS A 226 7.49 10.44 -3.04
N LEU A 227 7.65 11.49 -2.24
CA LEU A 227 8.75 12.42 -2.36
C LEU A 227 10.08 11.86 -1.84
N ASP A 228 10.03 10.91 -0.91
CA ASP A 228 11.23 10.16 -0.48
C ASP A 228 11.80 9.34 -1.65
N ILE A 229 10.95 8.76 -2.50
CA ILE A 229 11.38 8.06 -3.72
C ILE A 229 12.10 9.01 -4.68
N TRP A 230 11.55 10.20 -4.92
CA TRP A 230 12.25 11.22 -5.72
C TRP A 230 13.55 11.69 -5.07
N GLU A 231 13.62 11.82 -3.75
CA GLU A 231 14.85 12.20 -3.06
C GLU A 231 15.94 11.13 -3.22
N GLU A 232 15.58 9.86 -3.04
CA GLU A 232 16.51 8.73 -3.06
C GLU A 232 16.93 8.32 -4.47
N GLU A 233 16.00 8.31 -5.43
CA GLU A 233 16.22 7.71 -6.76
C GLU A 233 16.39 8.74 -7.89
N PHE A 234 15.88 9.96 -7.73
CA PHE A 234 15.94 10.99 -8.78
C PHE A 234 16.88 12.15 -8.44
N CYS A 235 16.76 12.72 -7.24
CA CYS A 235 17.53 13.91 -6.84
C CYS A 235 18.95 13.58 -6.41
N SER A 236 19.21 12.35 -5.96
CA SER A 236 20.52 11.88 -5.50
C SER A 236 21.53 11.69 -6.63
N VAL A 237 21.03 11.58 -7.88
CA VAL A 237 21.82 11.36 -9.09
C VAL A 237 22.11 12.71 -9.76
N GLY A 238 23.33 12.90 -10.27
CA GLY A 238 23.66 14.10 -11.04
C GLY A 238 22.86 14.15 -12.34
N PHE A 239 22.43 15.35 -12.78
CA PHE A 239 21.57 15.46 -13.97
C PHE A 239 22.18 14.85 -15.26
N GLU A 240 23.51 14.81 -15.37
CA GLU A 240 24.25 14.20 -16.48
C GLU A 240 24.25 12.67 -16.43
N ASP A 241 23.98 12.10 -15.26
CA ASP A 241 24.02 10.66 -14.96
C ASP A 241 22.60 10.06 -14.83
N ILE A 242 21.54 10.85 -15.06
CA ILE A 242 20.16 10.36 -15.05
C ILE A 242 20.00 9.37 -16.21
N ASP A 243 19.84 8.09 -15.87
CA ASP A 243 19.39 7.06 -16.80
C ASP A 243 17.86 6.92 -16.66
N PRO A 244 17.08 7.30 -17.70
CA PRO A 244 15.62 7.25 -17.68
C PRO A 244 15.04 5.89 -17.25
N ARG A 245 15.81 4.79 -17.41
CA ARG A 245 15.35 3.44 -17.12
C ARG A 245 15.36 3.09 -15.63
N PHE A 246 16.06 3.87 -14.81
CA PHE A 246 16.25 3.62 -13.38
C PHE A 246 15.67 4.72 -12.49
N VAL A 247 14.89 5.65 -13.05
CA VAL A 247 14.23 6.69 -12.27
C VAL A 247 12.91 6.15 -11.71
N GLY A 248 12.84 5.97 -10.40
CA GLY A 248 11.61 5.55 -9.73
C GLY A 248 10.53 6.62 -9.67
N GLY A 249 9.27 6.17 -9.60
CA GLY A 249 8.12 7.05 -9.42
C GLY A 249 7.75 7.88 -10.64
N LEU A 250 8.33 7.65 -11.82
CA LEU A 250 7.92 8.34 -13.05
C LEU A 250 7.55 7.35 -14.15
N ILE A 251 6.54 7.72 -14.94
CA ILE A 251 6.27 7.10 -16.24
C ILE A 251 7.01 7.95 -17.28
N ILE A 252 8.05 7.39 -17.89
CA ILE A 252 8.96 8.11 -18.78
C ILE A 252 8.85 7.55 -20.17
N ARG A 253 8.59 8.40 -21.17
CA ARG A 253 8.64 8.02 -22.59
C ARG A 253 10.07 8.08 -23.08
N LEU A 254 10.59 6.94 -23.50
CA LEU A 254 11.93 6.78 -24.03
C LEU A 254 11.96 7.17 -25.51
N GLU A 255 13.03 7.81 -25.96
CA GLU A 255 13.28 7.97 -27.39
C GLU A 255 13.55 6.57 -27.98
N THR A 256 12.75 6.17 -28.97
CA THR A 256 12.94 4.90 -29.64
C THR A 256 14.21 4.98 -30.48
N TYR A 257 15.27 4.28 -30.10
CA TYR A 257 16.41 4.06 -30.98
C TYR A 257 15.92 3.25 -32.19
N GLU A 258 15.81 3.86 -33.38
CA GLU A 258 15.62 3.10 -34.61
C GLU A 258 16.74 2.06 -34.70
N PRO A 259 16.44 0.76 -34.87
CA PRO A 259 17.48 -0.21 -35.13
C PRO A 259 18.13 0.16 -36.46
N ILE A 260 19.43 0.47 -36.41
CA ILE A 260 20.27 0.64 -37.60
C ILE A 260 20.08 -0.62 -38.46
N THR A 261 19.43 -0.45 -39.62
CA THR A 261 19.21 -1.50 -40.61
C THR A 261 20.45 -1.73 -41.47
#